data_AF-A0A7E4UT43-F1
#
_entry.id   AF-A0A7E4UT43-F1
#
_cell.length_a   1.000
_cell.length_b   1.000
_cell.length_c   1.000
_cell.angle_alpha   90.00
_cell.angle_beta   90.00
_cell.angle_gamma   90.00
#
_symmetry.space_group_name_H-M   'P 1'
#
loop_
_entity.id
_entity.type
_entity.pdbx_description
1 polymer ?
#
loop_
_entity_poly.entity_id
_entity_poly.type
_entity_poly.pdbx_seq_one_letter_code
_entity_poly.pdbx_strand_id
1 'polypeptide(L)'
;MDEALAQSDFGTVCDYQLQNWLQNPGFRGFFTLKSGPIANLSANIRQILQKSPEGKRGPVVRHAVFSAALDRAIRQSVDGLPKSDVGQIQEDIIRNEFCLGPSVTRETPDFSSYCYLLLDPSKVTNQQKCTFKEFISAIFYVGKGKGFRSRQHLFEAINAQPGGASKKPISIKQKRIQDIWKNGNGVIALHVFNNINPMEALIREAAMIDAFGLKNLTNQKGGEYSGLAKSWTLQEKTKFGVFCLQSAWGIFQHDRARPVFEAEVIEVYKQQKFYKAH
;
A
#
# COMPACT_ATOMS: atom_id res chain seq x y z
N MET A 1 -33.33 -50.45 -11.86
CA MET A 1 -32.12 -50.03 -11.14
C MET A 1 -31.67 -48.75 -11.79
N ASP A 2 -32.34 -47.67 -11.41
CA ASP A 2 -32.10 -46.30 -11.81
C ASP A 2 -32.33 -45.49 -10.54
N GLU A 3 -31.34 -44.73 -10.10
CA GLU A 3 -31.52 -43.76 -9.03
C GLU A 3 -30.75 -42.50 -9.36
N ALA A 4 -31.49 -41.54 -9.92
CA ALA A 4 -31.20 -40.13 -9.83
C ALA A 4 -31.72 -39.62 -8.47
N LEU A 5 -30.95 -38.79 -7.76
CA LEU A 5 -31.34 -37.45 -7.27
C LEU A 5 -30.33 -36.89 -6.23
N ALA A 6 -29.95 -35.63 -6.48
CA ALA A 6 -29.62 -34.56 -5.54
C ALA A 6 -28.42 -34.71 -4.58
N GLN A 7 -27.39 -33.87 -4.80
CA GLN A 7 -26.89 -32.95 -3.77
C GLN A 7 -26.04 -31.81 -4.36
N SER A 8 -26.41 -30.60 -3.94
CA SER A 8 -25.72 -29.32 -4.08
C SER A 8 -24.45 -29.25 -3.24
N ASP A 9 -23.41 -28.54 -3.69
CA ASP A 9 -22.66 -27.63 -2.80
C ASP A 9 -21.79 -26.59 -3.53
N PHE A 10 -21.83 -25.37 -3.01
CA PHE A 10 -20.99 -24.22 -3.35
C PHE A 10 -19.62 -24.34 -2.65
N GLY A 11 -18.50 -23.95 -3.28
CA GLY A 11 -17.23 -23.84 -2.56
C GLY A 11 -15.99 -23.39 -3.34
N THR A 12 -15.75 -22.07 -3.33
CA THR A 12 -14.41 -21.40 -3.28
C THR A 12 -13.38 -21.57 -4.41
N VAL A 13 -13.26 -20.54 -5.25
CA VAL A 13 -12.13 -20.23 -6.16
C VAL A 13 -10.90 -19.65 -5.41
N CYS A 14 -10.83 -19.77 -4.08
CA CYS A 14 -9.68 -19.33 -3.29
C CYS A 14 -8.53 -20.36 -3.22
N ASP A 15 -8.81 -21.63 -3.55
CA ASP A 15 -7.80 -22.71 -3.53
C ASP A 15 -7.04 -22.87 -4.86
N TYR A 16 -7.49 -22.20 -5.93
CA TYR A 16 -6.84 -22.28 -7.25
C TYR A 16 -5.54 -21.46 -7.34
N GLN A 17 -5.28 -20.56 -6.39
CA GLN A 17 -4.00 -19.83 -6.31
C GLN A 17 -2.86 -20.66 -5.68
N LEU A 18 -3.16 -21.83 -5.11
CA LEU A 18 -2.16 -22.75 -4.55
C LEU A 18 -1.58 -23.74 -5.58
N GLN A 19 -2.24 -24.00 -6.72
CA GLN A 19 -1.78 -24.98 -7.72
C GLN A 19 -1.06 -24.41 -8.95
N ASN A 20 -1.19 -23.11 -9.26
CA ASN A 20 -0.53 -22.50 -10.42
C ASN A 20 0.92 -22.05 -10.16
N TRP A 21 1.52 -22.50 -9.06
CA TRP A 21 2.90 -22.19 -8.66
C TRP A 21 3.97 -23.02 -9.41
N LEU A 22 3.59 -23.95 -10.30
CA LEU A 22 4.49 -24.99 -10.80
C LEU A 22 4.91 -24.94 -12.29
N GLN A 23 4.37 -24.08 -13.16
CA GLN A 23 4.67 -24.18 -14.60
C GLN A 23 4.60 -22.84 -15.34
N ASN A 24 5.75 -22.20 -15.60
CA ASN A 24 6.28 -21.85 -16.94
C ASN A 24 7.12 -20.55 -16.98
N PRO A 25 8.21 -20.53 -17.77
CA PRO A 25 9.16 -19.44 -17.94
C PRO A 25 8.96 -18.64 -19.24
N GLY A 26 9.52 -17.42 -19.32
CA GLY A 26 9.55 -16.55 -20.52
C GLY A 26 8.59 -15.36 -20.37
N PHE A 27 8.96 -14.13 -20.72
CA PHE A 27 9.36 -13.75 -22.06
C PHE A 27 10.06 -12.38 -22.08
N ARG A 28 10.92 -12.18 -23.09
CA ARG A 28 11.92 -11.10 -23.27
C ARG A 28 11.42 -9.92 -24.13
N GLY A 29 12.08 -8.77 -23.96
CA GLY A 29 12.43 -7.74 -24.99
C GLY A 29 11.32 -6.76 -25.40
N PHE A 30 11.54 -5.55 -25.93
CA PHE A 30 12.66 -4.63 -26.17
C PHE A 30 12.01 -3.40 -26.88
N PHE A 31 12.46 -2.15 -26.68
CA PHE A 31 12.83 -1.16 -27.72
C PHE A 31 12.91 0.29 -27.20
N THR A 32 13.87 0.99 -27.79
CA THR A 32 14.53 2.26 -27.49
C THR A 32 13.91 3.48 -28.22
N LEU A 33 14.08 4.70 -27.69
CA LEU A 33 14.84 5.84 -28.30
C LEU A 33 14.49 7.26 -27.76
N LYS A 34 15.55 7.95 -27.29
CA LYS A 34 15.99 9.36 -27.54
C LYS A 34 15.18 10.59 -27.08
N SER A 35 15.66 11.15 -25.94
CA SER A 35 16.28 12.49 -25.75
C SER A 35 15.80 13.77 -26.49
N GLY A 36 15.56 14.83 -25.71
CA GLY A 36 15.62 16.26 -26.14
C GLY A 36 15.44 17.25 -24.97
N PRO A 37 16.02 18.48 -25.00
CA PRO A 37 16.58 19.15 -23.81
C PRO A 37 15.74 20.25 -23.13
N ILE A 38 16.18 20.61 -21.92
CA ILE A 38 15.67 21.65 -21.01
C ILE A 38 16.18 23.04 -21.43
N ALA A 39 15.31 24.08 -21.36
CA ALA A 39 15.77 25.47 -21.26
C ALA A 39 14.78 26.39 -20.51
N ASN A 40 15.26 26.87 -19.36
CA ASN A 40 15.18 28.23 -18.79
C ASN A 40 13.85 28.95 -18.53
N LEU A 41 13.60 29.08 -17.22
CA LEU A 41 12.82 30.11 -16.54
C LEU A 41 13.52 31.48 -16.66
N SER A 42 12.78 32.57 -16.95
CA SER A 42 13.24 33.91 -16.54
C SER A 42 12.10 34.91 -16.28
N ALA A 43 12.33 35.67 -15.20
CA ALA A 43 11.93 37.06 -14.92
C ALA A 43 10.46 37.50 -14.73
N ASN A 44 9.42 36.81 -15.18
CA ASN A 44 8.06 37.41 -15.14
C ASN A 44 7.15 37.08 -13.95
N ILE A 45 7.58 36.24 -12.99
CA ILE A 45 6.70 35.80 -11.89
C ILE A 45 6.70 36.78 -10.69
N ARG A 46 7.74 37.61 -10.53
CA ARG A 46 7.86 38.49 -9.34
C ARG A 46 6.95 39.71 -9.36
N GLN A 47 6.48 40.16 -10.52
CA GLN A 47 5.66 41.36 -10.62
C GLN A 47 4.15 41.09 -10.42
N ILE A 48 3.70 39.84 -10.61
CA ILE A 48 2.28 39.47 -10.51
C ILE A 48 1.84 39.26 -9.05
N LEU A 49 2.79 39.03 -8.12
CA LEU A 49 2.48 38.64 -6.73
C LEU A 49 2.24 39.79 -5.74
N GLN A 50 2.35 41.06 -6.15
CA GLN A 50 2.25 42.20 -5.22
C GLN A 50 0.91 42.94 -5.23
N LYS A 51 -0.11 42.48 -5.96
CA LYS A 51 -1.43 43.13 -5.97
C LYS A 51 -2.58 42.12 -5.90
N SER A 52 -2.98 41.71 -4.70
CA SER A 52 -4.33 41.19 -4.47
C SER A 52 -4.80 41.52 -3.05
N PRO A 53 -6.01 42.09 -2.88
CA PRO A 53 -6.52 42.54 -1.58
C PRO A 53 -7.01 41.35 -0.73
N GLU A 54 -6.91 41.52 0.59
CA GLU A 54 -7.23 40.50 1.59
C GLU A 54 -8.72 40.12 1.61
N GLY A 55 -9.07 39.04 0.92
CA GLY A 55 -10.35 38.34 1.07
C GLY A 55 -10.28 37.29 2.17
N LYS A 56 -11.30 37.25 3.04
CA LYS A 56 -11.49 36.23 4.08
C LYS A 56 -11.35 34.82 3.50
N ARG A 57 -10.26 34.12 3.84
CA ARG A 57 -9.99 32.76 3.37
C ARG A 57 -10.92 31.78 4.09
N GLY A 58 -11.77 31.09 3.33
CA GLY A 58 -12.42 29.85 3.78
C GLY A 58 -11.38 28.78 4.17
N PRO A 59 -11.81 27.61 4.68
CA PRO A 59 -10.89 26.58 5.14
C PRO A 59 -9.88 26.24 4.02
N VAL A 60 -8.60 26.49 4.30
CA VAL A 60 -7.51 26.22 3.37
C VAL A 60 -7.49 24.71 3.14
N VAL A 61 -7.95 24.28 1.97
CA VAL A 61 -7.77 22.90 1.49
C VAL A 61 -6.26 22.69 1.38
N ARG A 62 -5.65 22.08 2.40
CA ARG A 62 -4.25 21.67 2.34
C ARG A 62 -4.16 20.57 1.29
N HIS A 63 -3.68 20.93 0.10
CA HIS A 63 -3.34 19.92 -0.90
C HIS A 63 -2.32 18.96 -0.29
N ALA A 64 -2.52 17.65 -0.50
CA ALA A 64 -1.53 16.66 -0.13
C ALA A 64 -0.21 17.03 -0.81
N VAL A 65 0.86 17.11 -0.02
CA VAL A 65 2.20 17.41 -0.53
C VAL A 65 2.98 16.12 -0.43
N PHE A 66 3.06 15.41 -1.55
CA PHE A 66 3.84 14.18 -1.69
C PHE A 66 5.31 14.51 -2.00
N SER A 67 6.16 13.48 -2.08
CA SER A 67 7.49 13.67 -2.67
C SER A 67 7.38 14.14 -4.13
N ALA A 68 8.36 14.90 -4.61
CA ALA A 68 8.37 15.35 -6.01
C ALA A 68 8.34 14.18 -7.02
N ALA A 69 8.88 13.02 -6.63
CA ALA A 69 8.80 11.80 -7.43
C ALA A 69 7.36 11.27 -7.53
N LEU A 70 6.65 11.19 -6.39
CA LEU A 70 5.26 10.72 -6.37
C LEU A 70 4.31 11.73 -7.04
N ASP A 71 4.48 13.03 -6.79
CA ASP A 71 3.72 14.08 -7.48
C ASP A 71 3.87 13.99 -9.00
N ARG A 72 5.08 13.74 -9.49
CA ARG A 72 5.35 13.55 -10.92
C ARG A 72 4.66 12.29 -11.43
N ALA A 73 4.77 11.17 -10.72
CA ALA A 73 4.13 9.91 -11.11
C ALA A 73 2.59 10.03 -11.15
N ILE A 74 1.97 10.75 -10.21
CA ILE A 74 0.52 11.03 -10.23
C ILE A 74 0.12 11.88 -11.44
N ARG A 75 0.94 12.86 -11.83
CA ARG A 75 0.66 13.71 -13.00
C ARG A 75 0.88 12.99 -14.33
N GLN A 76 1.83 12.06 -14.38
CA GLN A 76 2.20 11.31 -15.58
C GLN A 76 1.37 10.04 -15.78
N SER A 77 0.68 9.56 -14.75
CA SER A 77 -0.25 8.43 -14.85
C SER A 77 -1.56 8.87 -15.52
N VAL A 78 -1.46 9.07 -16.83
CA VAL A 78 -2.61 9.16 -17.74
C VAL A 78 -2.87 7.76 -18.31
N ASP A 79 -4.13 7.37 -18.34
CA ASP A 79 -4.66 6.04 -18.65
C ASP A 79 -3.79 5.17 -19.58
N GLY A 80 -3.37 4.00 -19.07
CA GLY A 80 -2.75 2.93 -19.87
C GLY A 80 -1.26 3.06 -20.20
N LEU A 81 -0.54 4.06 -19.67
CA LEU A 81 0.92 4.17 -19.86
C LEU A 81 1.69 3.26 -18.88
N PRO A 82 2.83 2.67 -19.31
CA PRO A 82 3.53 1.63 -18.56
C PRO A 82 4.07 2.13 -17.22
N LYS A 83 4.22 1.20 -16.26
CA LYS A 83 4.97 1.40 -15.00
C LYS A 83 6.27 2.13 -15.33
N SER A 84 6.43 3.36 -14.83
CA SER A 84 7.68 4.09 -15.04
C SER A 84 8.84 3.30 -14.45
N ASP A 85 10.01 3.26 -15.11
CA ASP A 85 11.25 2.64 -14.58
C ASP A 85 11.81 3.37 -13.32
N VAL A 86 11.04 4.31 -12.78
CA VAL A 86 11.34 5.03 -11.55
C VAL A 86 11.52 4.01 -10.43
N GLY A 87 12.70 4.00 -9.83
CA GLY A 87 13.03 3.14 -8.71
C GLY A 87 13.41 1.71 -9.09
N GLN A 88 13.46 1.33 -10.38
CA GLN A 88 13.83 -0.03 -10.80
C GLN A 88 15.26 -0.42 -10.37
N ILE A 89 16.21 0.51 -10.44
CA ILE A 89 17.59 0.26 -9.97
C ILE A 89 17.60 -0.08 -8.47
N GLN A 90 16.80 0.64 -7.68
CA GLN A 90 16.66 0.39 -6.25
C GLN A 90 15.97 -0.96 -5.98
N GLU A 91 14.96 -1.32 -6.78
CA GLU A 91 14.33 -2.65 -6.72
C GLU A 91 15.35 -3.76 -6.96
N ASP A 92 16.17 -3.64 -8.01
CA ASP A 92 17.16 -4.65 -8.35
C ASP A 92 18.21 -4.80 -7.24
N ILE A 93 18.67 -3.68 -6.67
CA ILE A 93 19.62 -3.69 -5.53
C ILE A 93 19.01 -4.43 -4.34
N ILE A 94 17.78 -4.10 -3.95
CA ILE A 94 17.12 -4.69 -2.77
C ILE A 94 16.83 -6.17 -2.98
N ARG A 95 16.32 -6.54 -4.16
CA ARG A 95 16.12 -7.94 -4.48
C ARG A 95 17.43 -8.71 -4.41
N ASN A 96 18.51 -8.19 -4.98
CA ASN A 96 19.79 -8.89 -4.96
C ASN A 96 20.39 -8.99 -3.55
N GLU A 97 20.24 -7.95 -2.72
CA GLU A 97 20.72 -7.94 -1.34
C GLU A 97 20.02 -8.98 -0.46
N PHE A 98 18.71 -9.19 -0.66
CA PHE A 98 17.90 -10.03 0.24
C PHE A 98 17.38 -11.36 -0.36
N CYS A 99 17.47 -11.57 -1.69
CA CYS A 99 17.16 -12.86 -2.32
C CYS A 99 18.29 -13.89 -2.12
N LEU A 100 19.53 -13.43 -2.07
CA LEU A 100 20.69 -14.26 -1.75
C LEU A 100 20.88 -14.16 -0.24
N GLY A 101 20.29 -15.11 0.51
CA GLY A 101 20.47 -15.16 1.96
C GLY A 101 21.95 -15.06 2.36
N PRO A 102 22.27 -14.62 3.60
CA PRO A 102 23.67 -14.51 4.01
C PRO A 102 24.37 -15.86 3.78
N SER A 103 25.40 -15.87 2.93
CA SER A 103 26.20 -17.06 2.59
C SER A 103 26.98 -17.64 3.80
N VAL A 104 26.69 -17.21 5.03
CA VAL A 104 27.59 -17.35 6.19
C VAL A 104 26.89 -17.88 7.45
N THR A 105 25.55 -17.87 7.57
CA THR A 105 24.87 -18.44 8.74
C THR A 105 24.08 -19.68 8.38
N ARG A 106 24.19 -20.74 9.21
CA ARG A 106 23.50 -22.04 9.06
C ARG A 106 21.98 -21.96 9.29
N GLU A 107 21.40 -20.77 9.29
CA GLU A 107 19.98 -20.54 9.56
C GLU A 107 19.23 -20.37 8.24
N THR A 108 18.11 -21.07 8.09
CA THR A 108 17.22 -20.92 6.94
C THR A 108 16.77 -19.46 6.82
N PRO A 109 16.93 -18.82 5.65
CA PRO A 109 16.50 -17.44 5.47
C PRO A 109 15.00 -17.26 5.78
N ASP A 110 14.67 -16.27 6.60
CA ASP A 110 13.30 -15.94 6.94
C ASP A 110 12.64 -15.09 5.85
N PHE A 111 11.61 -15.65 5.23
CA PHE A 111 10.78 -14.99 4.21
C PHE A 111 9.31 -14.85 4.66
N SER A 112 9.03 -14.84 5.96
CA SER A 112 7.65 -14.77 6.48
C SER A 112 7.00 -13.38 6.46
N SER A 113 7.68 -12.37 5.90
CA SER A 113 7.23 -10.97 5.94
C SER A 113 6.55 -10.54 4.65
N TYR A 114 5.73 -9.51 4.77
CA TYR A 114 5.08 -8.81 3.67
C TYR A 114 4.90 -7.33 3.99
N CYS A 115 4.60 -6.54 2.97
CA CYS A 115 4.09 -5.18 3.13
C CYS A 115 2.57 -5.15 2.92
N TYR A 116 1.88 -4.19 3.50
CA TYR A 116 0.46 -3.99 3.25
C TYR A 116 0.07 -2.53 3.32
N LEU A 117 -1.04 -2.23 2.67
CA LEU A 117 -1.66 -0.93 2.65
C LEU A 117 -3.06 -1.05 3.25
N LEU A 118 -3.49 -0.04 4.02
CA LEU A 118 -4.90 0.12 4.36
C LEU A 118 -5.51 1.22 3.49
N LEU A 119 -6.61 0.89 2.83
CA LEU A 119 -7.29 1.77 1.88
C LEU A 119 -8.72 2.05 2.29
N ASP A 120 -9.15 3.29 2.01
CA ASP A 120 -10.53 3.75 2.02
C ASP A 120 -11.13 3.55 0.61
N PRO A 121 -11.93 2.50 0.38
CA PRO A 121 -12.47 2.22 -0.95
C PRO A 121 -13.43 3.30 -1.45
N SER A 122 -13.96 4.17 -0.59
CA SER A 122 -14.82 5.30 -1.03
C SER A 122 -14.08 6.32 -1.91
N LYS A 123 -12.75 6.23 -2.00
CA LYS A 123 -11.90 7.06 -2.86
C LYS A 123 -11.62 6.44 -4.22
N VAL A 124 -12.13 5.24 -4.48
CA VAL A 124 -11.94 4.49 -5.72
C VAL A 124 -13.29 4.25 -6.36
N THR A 125 -13.48 4.74 -7.59
CA THR A 125 -14.75 4.58 -8.31
C THR A 125 -14.94 3.15 -8.82
N ASN A 126 -13.89 2.60 -9.42
CA ASN A 126 -13.87 1.24 -9.96
C ASN A 126 -12.48 0.66 -9.76
N GLN A 127 -12.37 -0.49 -9.09
CA GLN A 127 -11.08 -1.08 -8.76
C GLN A 127 -10.26 -1.47 -10.00
N GLN A 128 -10.88 -2.12 -11.00
CA GLN A 128 -10.18 -2.58 -12.21
C GLN A 128 -9.74 -1.43 -13.12
N LYS A 129 -10.44 -0.29 -13.07
CA LYS A 129 -10.14 0.92 -13.83
C LYS A 129 -9.59 2.04 -12.94
N CYS A 130 -9.18 1.72 -11.72
CA CYS A 130 -8.73 2.69 -10.74
C CYS A 130 -7.51 3.41 -11.28
N THR A 131 -7.54 4.73 -11.34
CA THR A 131 -6.35 5.51 -11.69
C THR A 131 -5.31 5.46 -10.58
N PHE A 132 -4.04 5.69 -10.90
CA PHE A 132 -3.01 5.74 -9.85
C PHE A 132 -3.30 6.85 -8.83
N LYS A 133 -3.89 7.98 -9.28
CA LYS A 133 -4.30 9.08 -8.40
C LYS A 133 -5.40 8.66 -7.41
N GLU A 134 -6.44 7.95 -7.86
CA GLU A 134 -7.50 7.41 -6.98
C GLU A 134 -6.89 6.44 -5.97
N PHE A 135 -6.04 5.52 -6.44
CA PHE A 135 -5.35 4.56 -5.59
C PHE A 135 -4.53 5.23 -4.49
N ILE A 136 -3.69 6.22 -4.85
CA ILE A 136 -2.91 7.00 -3.88
C ILE A 136 -3.82 7.75 -2.90
N SER A 137 -4.94 8.29 -3.37
CA SER A 137 -5.90 9.02 -2.51
C SER A 137 -6.64 8.10 -1.54
N ALA A 138 -6.75 6.80 -1.85
CA ALA A 138 -7.40 5.81 -1.02
C ALA A 138 -6.51 5.33 0.14
N ILE A 139 -5.20 5.29 -0.04
CA ILE A 139 -4.26 4.79 0.97
C ILE A 139 -4.17 5.77 2.14
N PHE A 140 -4.38 5.25 3.35
CA PHE A 140 -4.23 6.03 4.58
C PHE A 140 -3.22 5.42 5.56
N TYR A 141 -2.67 4.24 5.26
CA TYR A 141 -1.65 3.59 6.08
C TYR A 141 -0.77 2.67 5.25
N VAL A 142 0.52 2.67 5.56
CA VAL A 142 1.53 1.74 5.01
C VAL A 142 2.12 0.95 6.18
N GLY A 143 2.32 -0.35 6.04
CA GLY A 143 3.01 -1.12 7.05
C GLY A 143 3.70 -2.37 6.53
N LYS A 144 4.60 -2.91 7.33
CA LYS A 144 5.07 -4.30 7.20
C LYS A 144 4.43 -5.21 8.23
N GLY A 145 4.35 -6.49 7.92
CA GLY A 145 3.69 -7.48 8.75
C GLY A 145 4.25 -8.88 8.59
N LYS A 146 3.86 -9.73 9.55
CA LYS A 146 3.93 -11.18 9.48
C LYS A 146 2.56 -11.72 9.89
N GLY A 147 2.20 -12.91 9.40
CA GLY A 147 0.92 -13.55 9.70
C GLY A 147 -0.26 -12.59 9.53
N PHE A 148 -1.04 -12.38 10.59
CA PHE A 148 -2.30 -11.62 10.55
C PHE A 148 -2.18 -10.13 10.92
N ARG A 149 -0.97 -9.55 10.89
CA ARG A 149 -0.74 -8.17 11.38
C ARG A 149 -1.63 -7.11 10.73
N SER A 150 -1.88 -7.22 9.42
CA SER A 150 -2.80 -6.33 8.70
C SER A 150 -4.23 -6.34 9.27
N ARG A 151 -4.77 -7.53 9.59
CA ARG A 151 -6.08 -7.72 10.21
C ARG A 151 -6.12 -7.25 11.66
N GLN A 152 -4.99 -7.35 12.38
CA GLN A 152 -4.89 -6.90 13.77
C GLN A 152 -5.27 -5.42 13.93
N HIS A 153 -4.97 -4.56 12.95
CA HIS A 153 -5.35 -3.14 13.00
C HIS A 153 -6.87 -2.93 13.04
N LEU A 154 -7.64 -3.82 12.40
CA LEU A 154 -9.10 -3.75 12.41
C LEU A 154 -9.64 -4.14 13.80
N PHE A 155 -9.10 -5.20 14.40
CA PHE A 155 -9.44 -5.57 15.79
C PHE A 155 -9.04 -4.50 16.80
N GLU A 156 -7.88 -3.86 16.62
CA GLU A 156 -7.43 -2.73 17.43
C GLU A 156 -8.41 -1.54 17.32
N ALA A 157 -9.04 -1.33 16.17
CA ALA A 157 -10.04 -0.28 15.97
C ALA A 157 -11.38 -0.59 16.66
N ILE A 158 -11.84 -1.85 16.62
CA ILE A 158 -13.02 -2.30 17.41
C ILE A 158 -12.77 -2.11 18.90
N ASN A 159 -11.62 -2.55 19.40
CA ASN A 159 -11.30 -2.45 20.83
C ASN A 159 -11.16 -1.00 21.34
N ALA A 160 -10.96 -0.03 20.44
CA ALA A 160 -10.88 1.38 20.76
C ALA A 160 -12.23 2.13 20.71
N GLN A 161 -13.35 1.43 20.43
CA GLN A 161 -14.68 2.01 20.50
C GLN A 161 -15.18 2.19 21.95
N PRO A 162 -16.22 3.02 22.18
CA PRO A 162 -16.90 3.07 23.47
C PRO A 162 -17.37 1.67 23.90
N GLY A 163 -16.97 1.24 25.11
CA GLY A 163 -17.26 -0.12 25.61
C GLY A 163 -16.29 -1.21 25.13
N GLY A 164 -15.29 -0.86 24.29
CA GLY A 164 -14.21 -1.76 23.88
C GLY A 164 -13.20 -2.04 25.00
N ALA A 165 -12.34 -3.04 24.79
CA ALA A 165 -11.37 -3.49 25.80
C ALA A 165 -10.18 -2.53 26.00
N SER A 166 -9.92 -1.62 25.07
CA SER A 166 -8.78 -0.69 25.16
C SER A 166 -9.11 0.49 26.06
N LYS A 167 -8.26 0.72 27.06
CA LYS A 167 -8.28 1.94 27.89
C LYS A 167 -7.40 3.07 27.32
N LYS A 168 -6.66 2.80 26.24
CA LYS A 168 -5.76 3.78 25.63
C LYS A 168 -6.55 4.78 24.76
N PRO A 169 -6.07 6.04 24.66
CA PRO A 169 -6.63 6.99 23.71
C PRO A 169 -6.62 6.43 22.29
N ILE A 170 -7.70 6.69 21.55
CA ILE A 170 -7.83 6.28 20.16
C ILE A 170 -6.76 6.94 19.29
N SER A 171 -6.01 6.15 18.52
CA SER A 171 -5.05 6.67 17.55
C SER A 171 -5.73 7.24 16.30
N ILE A 172 -5.04 8.10 15.57
CA ILE A 172 -5.53 8.65 14.28
C ILE A 172 -5.90 7.52 13.31
N LYS A 173 -5.08 6.46 13.26
CA LYS A 173 -5.34 5.26 12.43
C LYS A 173 -6.63 4.53 12.84
N GLN A 174 -6.81 4.26 14.13
CA GLN A 174 -8.03 3.60 14.63
C GLN A 174 -9.26 4.47 14.37
N LYS A 175 -9.16 5.79 14.60
CA LYS A 175 -10.23 6.74 14.30
C LYS A 175 -10.57 6.73 12.81
N ARG A 176 -9.56 6.74 11.92
CA ARG A 176 -9.77 6.68 10.47
C ARG A 176 -10.51 5.40 10.04
N ILE A 177 -10.15 4.25 10.60
CA ILE A 177 -10.86 2.98 10.36
C ILE A 177 -12.32 3.08 10.82
N GLN A 178 -12.56 3.57 12.04
CA GLN A 178 -13.92 3.74 12.57
C GLN A 178 -14.75 4.71 11.74
N ASP A 179 -14.16 5.81 11.25
CA ASP A 179 -14.85 6.78 10.41
C ASP A 179 -15.26 6.19 9.04
N ILE A 180 -14.42 5.33 8.45
CA ILE A 180 -14.75 4.61 7.20
C ILE A 180 -15.95 3.69 7.44
N TRP A 181 -15.94 2.91 8.54
CA TRP A 181 -17.05 2.03 8.91
C TRP A 181 -18.35 2.78 9.20
N LYS A 182 -18.29 3.87 9.97
CA LYS A 182 -19.46 4.73 10.26
C LYS A 182 -20.11 5.30 9.01
N ASN A 183 -19.33 5.52 7.95
CA ASN A 183 -19.83 5.96 6.65
C ASN A 183 -20.37 4.81 5.78
N GLY A 184 -20.54 3.61 6.34
CA GLY A 184 -21.07 2.45 5.64
C GLY A 184 -20.10 1.77 4.68
N ASN A 185 -18.80 2.08 4.75
CA ASN A 185 -17.77 1.49 3.90
C ASN A 185 -16.92 0.48 4.69
N GLY A 186 -16.38 -0.54 4.02
CA GLY A 186 -15.36 -1.42 4.60
C GLY A 186 -13.94 -0.86 4.43
N VAL A 187 -12.96 -1.42 5.15
CA VAL A 187 -11.53 -1.10 4.94
C VAL A 187 -10.88 -2.20 4.13
N ILE A 188 -10.12 -1.85 3.09
CA ILE A 188 -9.33 -2.83 2.33
C ILE A 188 -7.94 -2.93 2.97
N ALA A 189 -7.50 -4.16 3.24
CA ALA A 189 -6.13 -4.47 3.63
C ALA A 189 -5.41 -5.17 2.45
N LEU A 190 -4.75 -4.39 1.60
CA LEU A 190 -4.07 -4.90 0.42
C LEU A 190 -2.69 -5.44 0.80
N HIS A 191 -2.44 -6.73 0.58
CA HIS A 191 -1.13 -7.34 0.81
C HIS A 191 -0.28 -7.22 -0.45
N VAL A 192 0.96 -6.77 -0.28
CA VAL A 192 1.91 -6.52 -1.37
C VAL A 192 3.30 -7.01 -0.96
N PHE A 193 4.09 -7.45 -1.93
CA PHE A 193 5.42 -8.01 -1.68
C PHE A 193 5.39 -9.13 -0.63
N ASN A 194 4.74 -10.24 -0.96
CA ASN A 194 4.63 -11.39 -0.06
C ASN A 194 5.90 -12.24 -0.09
N ASN A 195 6.12 -12.99 0.99
CA ASN A 195 7.22 -13.94 1.13
C ASN A 195 8.60 -13.28 1.00
N ILE A 196 8.79 -12.11 1.60
CA ILE A 196 10.04 -11.34 1.53
C ILE A 196 10.77 -11.33 2.86
N ASN A 197 12.06 -10.99 2.80
CA ASN A 197 12.90 -10.84 3.98
C ASN A 197 12.35 -9.72 4.89
N PRO A 198 12.38 -9.87 6.23
CA PRO A 198 11.95 -8.81 7.16
C PRO A 198 12.62 -7.46 6.95
N MET A 199 13.89 -7.44 6.55
CA MET A 199 14.68 -6.23 6.28
C MET A 199 14.28 -5.59 4.94
N GLU A 200 14.02 -6.41 3.93
CA GLU A 200 13.43 -5.95 2.67
C GLU A 200 12.06 -5.30 2.90
N ALA A 201 11.19 -5.95 3.67
CA ALA A 201 9.87 -5.41 4.02
C ALA A 201 9.97 -4.08 4.77
N LEU A 202 10.95 -3.94 5.65
CA LEU A 202 11.24 -2.71 6.38
C LEU A 202 11.65 -1.57 5.44
N ILE A 203 12.53 -1.84 4.47
CA ILE A 203 13.00 -0.84 3.51
C ILE A 203 11.87 -0.42 2.57
N ARG A 204 11.06 -1.37 2.08
CA ARG A 204 9.89 -1.09 1.22
C ARG A 204 8.85 -0.25 1.95
N GLU A 205 8.55 -0.56 3.21
CA GLU A 205 7.68 0.26 4.07
C GLU A 205 8.23 1.69 4.20
N ALA A 206 9.51 1.83 4.53
CA ALA A 206 10.15 3.14 4.68
C ALA A 206 10.09 3.98 3.39
N ALA A 207 10.41 3.36 2.25
CA ALA A 207 10.40 4.01 0.95
C ALA A 207 8.99 4.48 0.56
N MET A 208 7.96 3.66 0.75
CA MET A 208 6.58 4.06 0.49
C MET A 208 6.14 5.20 1.41
N ILE A 209 6.50 5.19 2.70
CA ILE A 209 6.19 6.29 3.63
C ILE A 209 6.91 7.58 3.23
N ASP A 210 8.18 7.51 2.80
CA ASP A 210 8.93 8.70 2.34
C ASP A 210 8.36 9.26 1.04
N ALA A 211 7.93 8.40 0.11
CA ALA A 211 7.29 8.82 -1.13
C ALA A 211 5.95 9.53 -0.86
N PHE A 212 5.14 9.00 0.06
CA PHE A 212 3.89 9.61 0.53
C PHE A 212 4.13 10.89 1.33
N GLY A 213 5.13 10.91 2.20
CA GLY A 213 5.27 11.88 3.28
C GLY A 213 4.33 11.57 4.45
N LEU A 214 4.90 11.48 5.66
CA LEU A 214 4.21 11.03 6.87
C LEU A 214 2.89 11.78 7.16
N LYS A 215 2.83 13.08 6.86
CA LYS A 215 1.64 13.94 7.06
C LYS A 215 0.40 13.52 6.24
N ASN A 216 0.59 12.73 5.19
CA ASN A 216 -0.50 12.25 4.32
C ASN A 216 -0.97 10.85 4.73
N LEU A 217 -0.37 10.25 5.77
CA LEU A 217 -0.69 8.92 6.27
C LEU A 217 -1.13 9.01 7.75
N THR A 218 -1.75 7.94 8.24
CA THR A 218 -2.07 7.76 9.66
C THR A 218 -0.93 7.07 10.44
N ASN A 219 0.18 6.76 9.75
CA ASN A 219 1.42 6.29 10.35
C ASN A 219 1.90 7.28 11.44
N GLN A 220 2.37 6.75 12.57
CA GLN A 220 2.87 7.58 13.68
C GLN A 220 4.34 7.96 13.49
N LYS A 221 5.11 7.13 12.79
CA LYS A 221 6.53 7.35 12.50
C LYS A 221 6.85 7.00 11.05
N GLY A 222 7.95 7.57 10.55
CA GLY A 222 8.59 7.13 9.31
C GLY A 222 9.11 5.69 9.42
N GLY A 223 9.49 5.12 8.28
CA GLY A 223 10.17 3.82 8.28
C GLY A 223 11.67 3.95 8.51
N GLU A 224 12.33 2.80 8.62
CA GLU A 224 13.75 2.69 8.90
C GLU A 224 14.45 2.03 7.71
N TYR A 225 15.65 2.51 7.38
CA TYR A 225 16.46 1.94 6.31
C TYR A 225 17.56 1.06 6.87
N SER A 226 17.83 -0.04 6.18
CA SER A 226 18.86 -1.00 6.52
C SER A 226 19.62 -1.45 5.28
N GLY A 227 20.70 -2.20 5.47
CA GLY A 227 21.49 -2.70 4.35
C GLY A 227 22.06 -1.58 3.47
N LEU A 228 22.17 -1.86 2.17
CA LEU A 228 22.60 -0.89 1.15
C LEU A 228 21.67 0.33 1.08
N ALA A 229 20.41 0.21 1.48
CA ALA A 229 19.45 1.31 1.44
C ALA A 229 19.75 2.44 2.45
N LYS A 230 20.61 2.20 3.46
CA LYS A 230 21.03 3.24 4.40
C LYS A 230 21.75 4.39 3.71
N SER A 231 22.59 4.08 2.72
CA SER A 231 23.40 5.07 2.00
C SER A 231 22.63 5.80 0.89
N TRP A 232 21.41 5.35 0.56
CA TRP A 232 20.60 6.01 -0.45
C TRP A 232 20.21 7.44 -0.05
N THR A 233 20.30 8.32 -1.04
CA THR A 233 19.76 9.66 -0.97
C THR A 233 18.24 9.63 -0.81
N LEU A 234 17.67 10.73 -0.30
CA LEU A 234 16.20 10.87 -0.21
C LEU A 234 15.53 10.76 -1.59
N GLN A 235 16.21 11.19 -2.66
CA GLN A 235 15.68 11.08 -4.02
C GLN A 235 15.57 9.61 -4.46
N GLU A 236 16.56 8.78 -4.18
CA GLU A 236 16.53 7.35 -4.50
C GLU A 236 15.47 6.62 -3.66
N LYS A 237 15.40 6.93 -2.37
CA LYS A 237 14.38 6.40 -1.44
C LYS A 237 12.95 6.70 -1.91
N THR A 238 12.67 7.95 -2.28
CA THR A 238 11.34 8.34 -2.77
C THR A 238 11.02 7.74 -4.14
N LYS A 239 12.00 7.64 -5.05
CA LYS A 239 11.82 6.91 -6.32
C LYS A 239 11.50 5.43 -6.09
N PHE A 240 12.21 4.77 -5.18
CA PHE A 240 11.90 3.39 -4.80
C PHE A 240 10.53 3.23 -4.16
N GLY A 241 10.10 4.20 -3.35
CA GLY A 241 8.75 4.24 -2.81
C GLY A 241 7.69 4.34 -3.90
N VAL A 242 7.90 5.18 -4.92
CA VAL A 242 7.02 5.28 -6.09
C VAL A 242 6.93 3.95 -6.84
N PHE A 243 8.07 3.28 -7.07
CA PHE A 243 8.10 1.94 -7.66
C PHE A 243 7.20 0.97 -6.88
N CYS A 244 7.35 0.96 -5.55
CA CYS A 244 6.58 0.08 -4.70
C CYS A 244 5.08 0.38 -4.78
N LEU A 245 4.70 1.67 -4.81
CA LEU A 245 3.30 2.09 -4.92
C LEU A 245 2.69 1.78 -6.28
N GLN A 246 3.43 1.96 -7.38
CA GLN A 246 2.96 1.57 -8.72
C GLN A 246 2.80 0.05 -8.85
N SER A 247 3.69 -0.71 -8.21
CA SER A 247 3.55 -2.16 -8.12
C SER A 247 2.31 -2.56 -7.32
N ALA A 248 2.08 -1.91 -6.17
CA ALA A 248 0.88 -2.11 -5.35
C ALA A 248 -0.41 -1.73 -6.09
N TRP A 249 -0.38 -0.66 -6.89
CA TRP A 249 -1.51 -0.24 -7.72
C TRP A 249 -1.88 -1.29 -8.76
N GLY A 250 -0.89 -1.84 -9.46
CA GLY A 250 -1.11 -2.93 -10.40
C GLY A 250 -1.70 -4.17 -9.73
N ILE A 251 -1.22 -4.52 -8.53
CA ILE A 251 -1.83 -5.59 -7.72
C ILE A 251 -3.28 -5.22 -7.41
N PHE A 252 -3.56 -4.02 -6.91
CA PHE A 252 -4.91 -3.59 -6.55
C PHE A 252 -5.91 -3.67 -7.71
N GLN A 253 -5.51 -3.32 -8.94
CA GLN A 253 -6.39 -3.38 -10.11
C GLN A 253 -6.78 -4.80 -10.51
N HIS A 254 -5.91 -5.78 -10.24
CA HIS A 254 -6.10 -7.18 -10.64
C HIS A 254 -6.57 -8.08 -9.49
N ASP A 255 -6.15 -7.76 -8.28
CA ASP A 255 -6.55 -8.46 -7.07
C ASP A 255 -8.02 -8.14 -6.75
N ARG A 256 -8.75 -9.12 -6.22
CA ARG A 256 -10.14 -8.95 -5.76
C ARG A 256 -10.18 -8.66 -4.26
N ALA A 257 -9.19 -7.92 -3.75
CA ALA A 257 -9.11 -7.52 -2.35
C ALA A 257 -10.40 -6.80 -1.94
N ARG A 258 -11.23 -7.50 -1.15
CA ARG A 258 -12.54 -6.98 -0.75
C ARG A 258 -12.44 -6.08 0.49
N PRO A 259 -13.32 -5.08 0.63
CA PRO A 259 -13.47 -4.35 1.87
C PRO A 259 -13.89 -5.29 3.02
N VAL A 260 -13.36 -5.02 4.22
CA VAL A 260 -13.74 -5.68 5.46
C VAL A 260 -14.57 -4.71 6.30
N PHE A 261 -15.82 -5.07 6.55
CA PHE A 261 -16.78 -4.27 7.30
C PHE A 261 -16.69 -4.52 8.80
N GLU A 262 -17.14 -3.54 9.58
CA GLU A 262 -17.14 -3.58 11.05
C GLU A 262 -17.81 -4.86 11.61
N ALA A 263 -18.99 -5.20 11.08
CA ALA A 263 -19.75 -6.36 11.52
C ALA A 263 -18.98 -7.67 11.36
N GLU A 264 -18.24 -7.84 10.26
CA GLU A 264 -17.42 -9.03 10.00
C GLU A 264 -16.28 -9.14 11.02
N VAL A 265 -15.64 -8.02 11.37
CA VAL A 265 -14.57 -8.00 12.37
C VAL A 265 -15.11 -8.37 13.74
N ILE A 266 -16.29 -7.84 14.11
CA ILE A 266 -16.96 -8.15 15.39
C ILE A 266 -17.29 -9.63 15.48
N GLU A 267 -17.81 -10.22 14.40
CA GLU A 267 -18.16 -11.65 14.35
C GLU A 267 -16.94 -12.53 14.59
N VAL A 268 -15.86 -12.30 13.85
CA VAL A 268 -14.60 -13.04 14.02
C VAL A 268 -14.03 -12.83 15.43
N TYR A 269 -14.13 -11.61 15.97
CA TYR A 269 -13.65 -11.30 17.32
C TYR A 269 -14.40 -12.07 18.41
N LYS A 270 -15.74 -12.20 18.27
CA LYS A 270 -16.57 -12.98 19.19
C LYS A 270 -16.22 -14.47 19.13
N GLN A 271 -16.05 -15.03 17.93
CA GLN A 271 -15.64 -16.43 17.75
C GLN A 271 -14.28 -16.70 18.41
N GLN A 272 -13.29 -15.82 18.22
CA GLN A 272 -11.98 -15.98 18.87
C GLN A 272 -12.02 -15.95 20.40
N LYS A 273 -12.90 -15.14 21.00
CA LYS A 273 -13.09 -15.13 22.46
C LYS A 273 -13.79 -16.40 22.94
N PHE A 274 -14.78 -16.89 22.19
CA PHE A 274 -15.48 -18.13 22.51
C PHE A 274 -14.52 -19.33 22.54
N TYR A 275 -13.67 -19.47 21.52
CA TYR A 275 -12.65 -20.53 21.42
C TYR A 275 -11.49 -20.42 22.42
N LYS A 276 -11.33 -19.29 23.12
CA LYS A 276 -10.32 -19.14 24.18
C LYS A 276 -10.88 -19.34 25.58
N ALA A 277 -12.20 -19.32 25.71
CA ALA A 277 -12.90 -19.52 26.97
C ALA A 277 -13.29 -21.00 27.21
N HIS A 278 -13.15 -21.84 26.18
CA HIS A 278 -13.40 -23.28 26.18
C HIS A 278 -12.16 -23.97 25.61
#